data_AF-A0A2C5YFP3-F1
#
_entry.id   AF-A0A2C5YFP3-F1
#
_cell.length_a   1.000
_cell.length_b   1.000
_cell.length_c   1.000
_cell.angle_alpha   90.00
_cell.angle_beta   90.00
_cell.angle_gamma   90.00
#
_symmetry.space_group_name_H-M   'P 1'
#
loop_
_entity.id
_entity.type
_entity.pdbx_description
1 polymer ?
#
loop_
_entity_poly.entity_id
_entity_poly.type
_entity_poly.pdbx_seq_one_letter_code
_entity_poly.pdbx_strand_id
1 'polypeptide(L)'
;MDKPQESGVGVDEDKGTALQTLKPIPQRTIQGIEPCINKERAAHPNATEDDLLEAREAAASMTLEGVRAVMTDVLAMHSADPNFPYETLRRIQEFLAIQDVFENAEKHQELIDEMKLEAALINGNSPYAEVRAVVDNHDDPSLPVSTMRAWTIGIFFSIVLALVNQLFSIRQPSIRFDTNIAQLLAFPLGRAWQRWMPRRTLTIPWTAHEIELNPGPFNKKEHMLIAIMANTSKSLPYTNYIIWTQVLPHFFDQQYARSFAYIFLNGFATNFIGYGLAGLVRRFLVYPSYCVWPSSLVTIALNSALHEERGPSVPGPFGTQWSISRYRFLLYGFSAMFVYFWLPNYLFQVLSYFSWVSWIAPENRELNILAGMQNGLGVSRLPLVCLLSASGLPLVCLCF
;
A
#
# COMPACT_ATOMS: atom_id res chain seq x y z
N MET A 1 -16.19 45.93 -10.98
CA MET A 1 -16.44 46.21 -9.56
C MET A 1 -15.43 45.37 -8.78
N ASP A 2 -14.51 46.11 -8.16
CA ASP A 2 -13.52 45.75 -7.14
C ASP A 2 -12.44 44.68 -7.42
N LYS A 3 -11.29 45.19 -7.88
CA LYS A 3 -9.96 44.66 -7.56
C LYS A 3 -9.51 45.22 -6.20
N PRO A 4 -8.79 44.47 -5.36
CA PRO A 4 -7.93 45.05 -4.33
C PRO A 4 -6.49 45.22 -4.85
N GLN A 5 -5.86 46.29 -4.38
CA GLN A 5 -4.53 46.79 -4.75
C GLN A 5 -3.41 45.94 -4.15
N GLU A 6 -2.40 45.59 -4.96
CA GLU A 6 -1.10 45.10 -4.51
C GLU A 6 -0.21 46.29 -4.13
N SER A 7 0.22 46.36 -2.87
CA SER A 7 1.31 47.22 -2.42
C SER A 7 2.62 46.42 -2.49
N GLY A 8 3.53 46.88 -3.34
CA GLY A 8 4.84 46.29 -3.55
C GLY A 8 5.77 46.38 -2.35
N VAL A 9 6.45 45.28 -2.07
CA VAL A 9 7.71 45.24 -1.33
C VAL A 9 8.69 44.46 -2.22
N GLY A 10 9.76 45.13 -2.64
CA GLY A 10 10.77 44.60 -3.55
C GLY A 10 11.48 43.39 -2.96
N VAL A 11 11.63 42.35 -3.78
CA VAL A 11 12.48 41.19 -3.52
C VAL A 11 13.63 41.28 -4.51
N ASP A 12 14.81 41.58 -3.98
CA ASP A 12 16.06 41.50 -4.73
C ASP A 12 16.32 40.04 -5.16
N GLU A 13 16.48 39.84 -6.46
CA GLU A 13 17.17 38.70 -7.06
C GLU A 13 18.66 38.78 -6.70
N ASP A 14 19.17 37.89 -5.85
CA ASP A 14 20.45 37.24 -6.09
C ASP A 14 20.68 36.07 -5.10
N LYS A 15 21.46 35.07 -5.55
CA LYS A 15 21.96 33.88 -4.83
C LYS A 15 21.18 32.58 -5.02
N GLY A 16 21.25 32.09 -6.25
CA GLY A 16 21.56 30.66 -6.45
C GLY A 16 22.98 30.34 -5.96
N THR A 17 23.20 29.07 -5.60
CA THR A 17 24.47 28.42 -5.19
C THR A 17 24.68 28.23 -3.68
N ALA A 18 23.99 27.23 -3.10
CA ALA A 18 24.45 26.54 -1.89
C ALA A 18 23.87 25.11 -1.79
N LEU A 19 23.98 24.31 -2.85
CA LEU A 19 23.87 22.85 -2.78
C LEU A 19 25.27 22.28 -2.98
N GLN A 20 26.10 22.42 -1.94
CA GLN A 20 27.42 21.80 -1.86
C GLN A 20 27.48 20.95 -0.59
N THR A 21 27.48 19.63 -0.82
CA THR A 21 28.19 18.60 -0.04
C THR A 21 28.01 18.65 1.48
N LEU A 22 27.11 17.82 2.01
CA LEU A 22 27.11 17.40 3.41
C LEU A 22 28.52 16.93 3.82
N LYS A 23 29.16 17.68 4.71
CA LYS A 23 30.40 17.25 5.37
C LYS A 23 30.08 16.13 6.37
N PRO A 24 30.91 15.07 6.47
CA PRO A 24 30.76 14.09 7.53
C PRO A 24 30.97 14.74 8.90
N ILE A 25 30.07 14.41 9.83
CA ILE A 25 30.04 14.90 11.21
C ILE A 25 31.34 14.49 11.92
N PRO A 26 32.03 15.39 12.64
CA PRO A 26 33.24 15.03 13.39
C PRO A 26 32.94 14.02 14.51
N GLN A 27 33.72 12.94 14.58
CA GLN A 27 33.53 11.79 15.49
C GLN A 27 33.42 12.13 16.98
N ARG A 28 33.90 13.30 17.42
CA ARG A 28 33.78 13.76 18.82
C ARG A 28 32.38 14.20 19.22
N THR A 29 31.57 14.70 18.29
CA THR A 29 30.18 15.08 18.58
C THR A 29 29.30 13.83 18.69
N ILE A 30 29.61 12.78 17.93
CA ILE A 30 28.85 11.52 17.87
C ILE A 30 28.86 10.78 19.23
N GLN A 31 29.99 10.78 19.94
CA GLN A 31 30.13 10.06 21.23
C GLN A 31 29.26 10.62 22.37
N GLY A 32 28.87 11.91 22.32
CA GLY A 32 27.94 12.49 23.30
C GLY A 32 26.46 12.32 22.91
N ILE A 33 26.19 12.06 21.62
CA ILE A 33 24.84 11.92 21.06
C ILE A 33 24.31 10.48 21.23
N GLU A 34 25.16 9.46 21.08
CA GLU A 34 24.81 8.04 21.25
C GLU A 34 24.03 7.68 22.53
N PRO A 35 24.43 8.13 23.74
CA PRO A 35 23.67 7.82 24.96
C PRO A 35 22.28 8.48 25.02
N CYS A 36 22.13 9.69 24.44
CA CYS A 36 20.83 10.37 24.38
C CYS A 36 19.90 9.74 23.34
N ILE A 37 20.43 9.34 22.17
CA ILE A 37 19.68 8.57 21.17
C ILE A 37 19.21 7.25 21.76
N ASN A 38 20.03 6.55 22.55
CA ASN A 38 19.62 5.28 23.18
C ASN A 38 18.46 5.45 24.17
N LYS A 39 18.38 6.57 24.89
CA LYS A 39 17.27 6.88 25.80
C LYS A 39 15.98 7.20 25.03
N GLU A 40 16.07 7.95 23.94
CA GLU A 40 14.93 8.31 23.08
C GLU A 40 14.45 7.12 22.24
N ARG A 41 15.36 6.26 21.78
CA ARG A 41 15.04 5.00 21.10
C ARG A 41 14.32 4.02 22.03
N ALA A 42 14.60 4.06 23.33
CA ALA A 42 13.83 3.31 24.32
C ALA A 42 12.40 3.88 24.51
N ALA A 43 12.21 5.20 24.34
CA ALA A 43 10.90 5.85 24.36
C ALA A 43 10.12 5.67 23.04
N HIS A 44 10.83 5.63 21.92
CA HIS A 44 10.30 5.43 20.56
C HIS A 44 10.97 4.24 19.88
N PRO A 45 10.63 3.00 20.25
CA PRO A 45 11.26 1.79 19.70
C PRO A 45 11.04 1.62 18.19
N ASN A 46 10.04 2.32 17.63
CA ASN A 46 9.63 2.23 16.24
C ASN A 46 10.10 3.43 15.39
N ALA A 47 11.05 4.23 15.86
CA ALA A 47 11.67 5.33 15.10
C ALA A 47 13.09 4.94 14.68
N THR A 48 13.49 5.30 13.46
CA THR A 48 14.85 5.07 12.95
C THR A 48 15.82 6.08 13.56
N GLU A 49 17.12 5.77 13.58
CA GLU A 49 18.15 6.72 14.06
C GLU A 49 18.16 8.01 13.24
N ASP A 50 18.00 7.91 11.92
CA ASP A 50 17.90 9.07 11.04
C ASP A 50 16.65 9.92 11.33
N ASP A 51 15.50 9.27 11.59
CA ASP A 51 14.24 9.95 11.94
C ASP A 51 14.37 10.75 13.25
N LEU A 52 15.08 10.20 14.24
CA LEU A 52 15.31 10.87 15.53
C LEU A 52 16.27 12.06 15.40
N LEU A 53 17.27 11.96 14.52
CA LEU A 53 18.18 13.07 14.24
C LEU A 53 17.45 14.22 13.55
N GLU A 54 16.66 13.93 12.53
CA GLU A 54 15.87 14.94 11.82
C GLU A 54 14.83 15.60 12.76
N ALA A 55 14.14 14.80 13.57
CA ALA A 55 13.19 15.33 14.55
C ALA A 55 13.85 16.27 15.56
N ARG A 56 15.10 16.01 15.96
CA ARG A 56 15.85 16.92 16.83
C ARG A 56 16.21 18.24 16.15
N GLU A 57 16.62 18.20 14.89
CA GLU A 57 16.89 19.42 14.11
C GLU A 57 15.62 20.25 13.95
N ALA A 58 14.49 19.60 13.66
CA ALA A 58 13.18 20.25 13.61
C ALA A 58 12.75 20.79 14.99
N ALA A 59 12.90 20.01 16.06
CA ALA A 59 12.60 20.41 17.44
C ALA A 59 13.42 21.63 17.89
N ALA A 60 14.69 21.72 17.48
CA ALA A 60 15.56 22.85 17.78
C ALA A 60 15.09 24.16 17.12
N SER A 61 14.41 24.07 15.97
CA SER A 61 13.85 25.23 15.26
C SER A 61 12.41 25.58 15.67
N MET A 62 11.73 24.73 16.44
CA MET A 62 10.36 24.95 16.89
C MET A 62 10.24 25.92 18.06
N THR A 63 9.34 26.90 17.92
CA THR A 63 8.92 27.80 19.00
C THR A 63 7.91 27.13 19.93
N LEU A 64 7.87 27.57 21.19
CA LEU A 64 6.96 27.01 22.19
C LEU A 64 5.48 27.19 21.83
N GLU A 65 5.13 28.32 21.19
CA GLU A 65 3.79 28.55 20.63
C GLU A 65 3.46 27.59 19.49
N GLY A 66 4.43 27.31 18.62
CA GLY A 66 4.28 26.33 17.54
C GLY A 66 4.02 24.92 18.06
N VAL A 67 4.74 24.51 19.11
CA VAL A 67 4.51 23.21 19.77
C VAL A 67 3.11 23.15 20.36
N ARG A 68 2.65 24.22 21.03
CA ARG A 68 1.29 24.26 21.58
C ARG A 68 0.22 24.10 20.50
N ALA A 69 0.38 24.79 19.36
CA ALA A 69 -0.54 24.70 18.24
C ALA A 69 -0.59 23.26 17.69
N VAL A 70 0.57 22.67 17.39
CA VAL A 70 0.68 21.29 16.89
C VAL A 70 0.05 20.30 17.87
N MET A 71 0.36 20.41 19.16
CA MET A 71 -0.18 19.50 20.18
C MET A 71 -1.71 19.63 20.35
N THR A 72 -2.24 20.85 20.22
CA THR A 72 -3.70 21.08 20.26
C THR A 72 -4.38 20.45 19.05
N ASP A 73 -3.78 20.60 17.87
CA ASP A 73 -4.27 20.00 16.63
C ASP A 73 -4.22 18.46 16.66
N VAL A 74 -3.12 17.89 17.18
CA VAL A 74 -2.97 16.44 17.35
C VAL A 74 -4.04 15.89 18.30
N LEU A 75 -4.29 16.55 19.42
CA LEU A 75 -5.32 16.13 20.38
C LEU A 75 -6.72 16.23 19.74
N ALA A 76 -7.01 17.30 19.00
CA ALA A 76 -8.27 17.46 18.29
C ALA A 76 -8.50 16.35 17.24
N MET A 77 -7.44 15.94 16.52
CA MET A 77 -7.53 14.92 15.48
C MET A 77 -7.54 13.47 16.03
N HIS A 78 -6.77 13.18 17.08
CA HIS A 78 -6.51 11.82 17.54
C HIS A 78 -7.17 11.45 18.88
N SER A 79 -7.90 12.36 19.53
CA SER A 79 -8.57 12.08 20.82
C SER A 79 -9.54 10.88 20.78
N ALA A 80 -10.15 10.59 19.63
CA ALA A 80 -11.07 9.47 19.44
C ALA A 80 -10.45 8.30 18.65
N ASP A 81 -9.14 8.34 18.39
CA ASP A 81 -8.46 7.33 17.59
C ASP A 81 -7.99 6.14 18.45
N PRO A 82 -8.50 4.92 18.23
CA PRO A 82 -8.06 3.74 18.97
C PRO A 82 -6.64 3.27 18.61
N ASN A 83 -6.09 3.69 17.46
CA ASN A 83 -4.79 3.25 16.98
C ASN A 83 -3.63 4.14 17.46
N PHE A 84 -3.94 5.31 18.03
CA PHE A 84 -2.91 6.23 18.50
C PHE A 84 -2.39 5.82 19.90
N PRO A 85 -1.08 5.92 20.19
CA PRO A 85 -0.53 5.59 21.50
C PRO A 85 -1.18 6.40 22.64
N TYR A 86 -1.91 5.71 23.53
CA TYR A 86 -2.64 6.35 24.63
C TYR A 86 -1.73 7.13 25.59
N GLU A 87 -0.53 6.62 25.86
CA GLU A 87 0.45 7.29 26.72
C GLU A 87 0.89 8.65 26.16
N THR A 88 1.11 8.74 24.83
CA THR A 88 1.48 9.99 24.16
C THR A 88 0.31 10.99 24.23
N LEU A 89 -0.93 10.56 24.00
CA LEU A 89 -2.10 11.44 24.15
C LEU A 89 -2.27 11.96 25.57
N ARG A 90 -2.07 11.09 26.58
CA ARG A 90 -2.15 11.47 27.99
C ARG A 90 -1.08 12.51 28.34
N ARG A 91 0.17 12.32 27.89
CA ARG A 91 1.26 13.29 28.08
C ARG A 91 0.96 14.64 27.43
N ILE A 92 0.40 14.63 26.21
CA ILE A 92 -0.01 15.86 25.52
C ILE A 92 -1.12 16.58 26.30
N GLN A 93 -2.12 15.84 26.82
CA GLN A 93 -3.17 16.40 27.67
C GLN A 93 -2.61 17.02 28.95
N GLU A 94 -1.71 16.33 29.63
CA GLU A 94 -1.04 16.82 30.85
C GLU A 94 -0.21 18.08 30.54
N PHE A 95 0.54 18.10 29.45
CA PHE A 95 1.32 19.26 29.01
C PHE A 95 0.44 20.48 28.73
N LEU A 96 -0.68 20.31 28.02
CA LEU A 96 -1.61 21.41 27.72
C LEU A 96 -2.40 21.88 28.95
N ALA A 97 -2.58 21.03 29.96
CA ALA A 97 -3.27 21.37 31.20
C ALA A 97 -2.42 22.23 32.14
N ILE A 98 -1.09 22.13 32.09
CA ILE A 98 -0.20 22.90 32.94
C ILE A 98 0.03 24.29 32.33
N GLN A 99 -0.79 25.27 32.73
CA GLN A 99 -0.63 26.67 32.29
C GLN A 99 0.73 27.27 32.70
N ASP A 100 1.28 26.84 33.83
CA ASP A 100 2.58 27.27 34.36
C ASP A 100 3.78 27.00 33.41
N VAL A 101 3.69 26.01 32.52
CA VAL A 101 4.75 25.70 31.55
C VAL A 101 4.92 26.84 30.54
N PHE A 102 3.84 27.56 30.23
CA PHE A 102 3.83 28.68 29.29
C PHE A 102 4.25 30.00 29.94
N GLU A 103 4.04 30.13 31.26
CA GLU A 103 4.39 31.33 32.03
C GLU A 103 5.81 31.27 32.61
N ASN A 104 6.30 30.07 32.97
CA ASN A 104 7.61 29.83 33.57
C ASN A 104 8.41 28.76 32.81
N ALA A 105 8.76 29.06 31.55
CA ALA A 105 9.46 28.13 30.66
C ALA A 105 10.80 27.59 31.23
N GLU A 106 11.54 28.41 31.99
CA GLU A 106 12.85 28.04 32.54
C GLU A 106 12.80 26.88 33.55
N LYS A 107 11.66 26.68 34.24
CA LYS A 107 11.51 25.59 35.23
C LYS A 107 11.12 24.25 34.59
N HIS A 108 10.61 24.26 33.37
CA HIS A 108 10.08 23.10 32.67
C HIS A 108 10.83 22.79 31.36
N GLN A 109 12.09 23.24 31.24
CA GLN A 109 12.90 23.12 30.04
C GLN A 109 12.96 21.67 29.50
N GLU A 110 13.18 20.68 30.38
CA GLU A 110 13.24 19.26 29.98
C GLU A 110 11.92 18.76 29.39
N LEU A 111 10.79 19.15 29.98
CA LEU A 111 9.45 18.78 29.48
C LEU A 111 9.16 19.46 28.13
N ILE A 112 9.57 20.73 27.99
CA ILE A 112 9.42 21.48 26.74
C ILE A 112 10.25 20.83 25.62
N ASP A 113 11.47 20.41 25.91
CA ASP A 113 12.35 19.77 24.93
C ASP A 113 11.84 18.37 24.53
N GLU A 114 11.31 17.58 25.47
CA GLU A 114 10.64 16.30 25.16
C GLU A 114 9.40 16.52 24.28
N MET A 115 8.56 17.51 24.61
CA MET A 115 7.36 17.82 23.81
C MET A 115 7.69 18.43 22.45
N LYS A 116 8.77 19.20 22.32
CA LYS A 116 9.28 19.67 21.03
C LYS A 116 9.71 18.51 20.15
N LEU A 117 10.40 17.52 20.71
CA LEU A 117 10.80 16.32 20.00
C LEU A 117 9.58 15.52 19.53
N GLU A 118 8.60 15.30 20.41
CA GLU A 118 7.34 14.61 20.08
C GLU A 118 6.55 15.36 18.99
N ALA A 119 6.42 16.68 19.10
CA ALA A 119 5.76 17.50 18.09
C ALA A 119 6.49 17.42 16.73
N ALA A 120 7.82 17.45 16.75
CA ALA A 120 8.63 17.31 15.56
C ALA A 120 8.48 15.91 14.93
N LEU A 121 8.44 14.84 15.74
CA LEU A 121 8.23 13.47 15.27
C LEU A 121 6.83 13.28 14.65
N ILE A 122 5.79 13.84 15.25
CA ILE A 122 4.40 13.70 14.79
C ILE A 122 4.13 14.54 13.53
N ASN A 123 4.78 15.71 13.40
CA ASN A 123 4.58 16.59 12.26
C ASN A 123 5.50 16.26 11.08
N GLY A 124 6.73 15.83 11.35
CA GLY A 124 7.69 15.42 10.32
C GLY A 124 7.41 14.03 9.77
N ASN A 125 6.96 13.11 10.62
CA ASN A 125 6.73 11.70 10.27
C ASN A 125 5.31 11.25 10.64
N SER A 126 4.83 10.17 10.01
CA SER A 126 3.56 9.59 10.43
C SER A 126 3.60 9.13 11.89
N PRO A 127 2.56 9.38 12.71
CA PRO A 127 2.50 8.88 14.09
C PRO A 127 2.44 7.34 14.16
N TYR A 128 1.94 6.70 13.11
CA TYR A 128 1.79 5.24 13.03
C TYR A 128 3.07 4.58 12.53
N ALA A 129 3.58 3.62 13.31
CA ALA A 129 4.80 2.89 12.98
C ALA A 129 4.67 2.08 11.68
N GLU A 130 3.50 1.51 11.41
CA GLU A 130 3.24 0.70 10.21
C GLU A 130 3.32 1.55 8.93
N VAL A 131 2.91 2.81 9.02
CA VAL A 131 2.98 3.75 7.89
C VAL A 131 4.43 4.19 7.69
N ARG A 132 5.16 4.56 8.76
CA ARG A 132 6.58 4.94 8.69
C ARG A 132 7.47 3.83 8.12
N ALA A 133 7.18 2.57 8.43
CA ALA A 133 7.97 1.45 7.94
C ALA A 133 7.83 1.23 6.42
N VAL A 134 6.80 1.80 5.79
CA VAL A 134 6.42 1.51 4.40
C VAL A 134 6.56 2.73 3.50
N VAL A 135 6.34 3.92 4.05
CA VAL A 135 6.24 5.18 3.31
C VAL A 135 7.33 6.13 3.81
N ASP A 136 8.14 6.61 2.87
CA ASP A 136 9.10 7.68 3.09
C ASP A 136 8.37 9.01 3.30
N ASN A 137 8.79 9.78 4.31
CA ASN A 137 8.17 11.08 4.64
C ASN A 137 8.60 12.18 3.67
N HIS A 138 9.65 11.96 2.87
CA HIS A 138 10.09 12.88 1.84
C HIS A 138 9.39 12.64 0.49
N ASP A 139 8.81 13.69 -0.06
CA ASP A 139 8.27 13.69 -1.42
C ASP A 139 8.95 14.72 -2.32
N ASP A 140 9.23 14.33 -3.57
CA ASP A 140 9.71 15.24 -4.61
C ASP A 140 8.53 15.61 -5.54
N PRO A 141 8.02 16.84 -5.48
CA PRO A 141 6.87 17.28 -6.28
C PRO A 141 7.21 17.44 -7.77
N SER A 142 8.49 17.47 -8.15
CA SER A 142 8.90 17.65 -9.54
C SER A 142 8.82 16.36 -10.39
N LEU A 143 8.70 15.20 -9.74
CA LEU A 143 8.66 13.92 -10.43
C LEU A 143 7.38 13.73 -11.25
N PRO A 144 7.48 13.39 -12.55
CA PRO A 144 6.31 13.18 -13.38
C PRO A 144 5.52 11.94 -12.93
N VAL A 145 4.19 12.06 -12.93
CA VAL A 145 3.26 11.00 -12.50
C VAL A 145 2.38 10.53 -13.65
N SER A 146 1.69 11.47 -14.31
CA SER A 146 0.75 11.20 -15.40
C SER A 146 1.47 11.23 -16.75
N THR A 147 2.26 10.20 -17.04
CA THR A 147 3.02 10.07 -18.29
C THR A 147 2.31 9.15 -19.27
N MET A 148 2.58 9.29 -20.57
CA MET A 148 2.02 8.40 -21.60
C MET A 148 2.36 6.93 -21.31
N ARG A 149 3.58 6.67 -20.82
CA ARG A 149 4.03 5.34 -20.38
C ARG A 149 3.15 4.77 -19.27
N ALA A 150 2.83 5.55 -18.24
CA ALA A 150 1.99 5.08 -17.13
C ALA A 150 0.56 4.76 -17.61
N TRP A 151 -0.02 5.63 -18.46
CA TRP A 151 -1.36 5.41 -19.01
C TRP A 151 -1.43 4.20 -19.95
N THR A 152 -0.47 4.01 -20.85
CA THR A 152 -0.49 2.88 -21.79
C THR A 152 -0.34 1.54 -21.07
N ILE A 153 0.62 1.43 -20.15
CA ILE A 153 0.85 0.22 -19.37
C ILE A 153 -0.32 -0.02 -18.41
N GLY A 154 -0.82 1.02 -17.76
CA GLY A 154 -1.99 0.97 -16.88
C GLY A 154 -3.25 0.46 -17.58
N ILE A 155 -3.64 1.09 -18.70
CA ILE A 155 -4.82 0.68 -19.49
C ILE A 155 -4.66 -0.76 -19.98
N PHE A 156 -3.47 -1.14 -20.45
CA PHE A 156 -3.21 -2.51 -20.89
C PHE A 156 -3.47 -3.52 -19.77
N PHE A 157 -2.89 -3.31 -18.58
CA PHE A 157 -3.14 -4.21 -17.45
C PHE A 157 -4.58 -4.17 -16.95
N SER A 158 -5.22 -3.00 -16.96
CA SER A 158 -6.65 -2.87 -16.63
C SER A 158 -7.53 -3.74 -17.52
N ILE A 159 -7.32 -3.70 -18.85
CA ILE A 159 -8.08 -4.51 -19.82
C ILE A 159 -7.79 -5.99 -19.61
N VAL A 160 -6.52 -6.39 -19.52
CA VAL A 160 -6.12 -7.79 -19.35
C VAL A 160 -6.69 -8.36 -18.05
N LEU A 161 -6.56 -7.62 -16.94
CA LEU A 161 -6.99 -8.08 -15.63
C LEU A 161 -8.52 -8.24 -15.56
N ALA A 162 -9.26 -7.25 -16.06
CA ALA A 162 -10.72 -7.31 -16.12
C ALA A 162 -11.20 -8.48 -17.00
N LEU A 163 -10.59 -8.66 -18.18
CA LEU A 163 -10.94 -9.75 -19.10
C LEU A 163 -10.68 -11.12 -18.49
N VAL A 164 -9.48 -11.33 -17.93
CA VAL A 164 -9.08 -12.60 -17.35
C VAL A 164 -9.94 -12.94 -16.14
N ASN A 165 -10.14 -11.98 -15.21
CA ASN A 165 -10.99 -12.21 -14.04
C ASN A 165 -12.45 -12.47 -14.43
N GLN A 166 -12.98 -11.78 -15.44
CA GLN A 166 -14.34 -12.02 -15.92
C GLN A 166 -14.46 -13.41 -16.56
N LEU A 167 -13.49 -13.81 -17.38
CA LEU A 167 -13.47 -15.12 -18.05
C LEU A 167 -13.44 -16.28 -17.05
N PHE A 168 -12.64 -16.15 -15.98
CA PHE A 168 -12.52 -17.20 -14.95
C PHE A 168 -13.60 -17.14 -13.87
N SER A 169 -14.43 -16.08 -13.83
CA SER A 169 -15.48 -15.92 -12.82
C SER A 169 -16.54 -17.02 -12.84
N ILE A 170 -16.80 -17.63 -14.00
CA ILE A 170 -17.82 -18.68 -14.20
C ILE A 170 -17.25 -20.08 -13.89
N ARG A 171 -15.92 -20.21 -13.74
CA ARG A 171 -15.29 -21.52 -13.46
C ARG A 171 -15.34 -21.86 -11.98
N GLN A 172 -15.52 -23.15 -11.70
CA GLN A 172 -15.32 -23.74 -10.37
C GLN A 172 -14.11 -24.70 -10.43
N PRO A 173 -13.07 -24.50 -9.61
CA PRO A 173 -12.85 -23.38 -8.68
C PRO A 173 -12.56 -22.05 -9.41
N SER A 174 -12.95 -20.92 -8.80
CA SER A 174 -12.75 -19.60 -9.41
C SER A 174 -11.29 -19.17 -9.30
N ILE A 175 -10.65 -18.84 -10.42
CA ILE A 175 -9.29 -18.29 -10.45
C ILE A 175 -9.40 -16.77 -10.50
N ARG A 176 -8.72 -16.07 -9.59
CA ARG A 176 -8.68 -14.61 -9.53
C ARG A 176 -7.23 -14.13 -9.55
N PHE A 177 -6.99 -13.10 -10.35
CA PHE A 177 -5.71 -12.44 -10.47
C PHE A 177 -5.75 -11.13 -9.67
N ASP A 178 -4.74 -10.95 -8.82
CA ASP A 178 -4.59 -9.78 -7.96
C ASP A 178 -3.74 -8.68 -8.61
N THR A 179 -3.93 -7.45 -8.12
CA THR A 179 -3.20 -6.25 -8.54
C THR A 179 -1.68 -6.39 -8.40
N ASN A 180 -1.22 -7.16 -7.42
CA ASN A 180 0.21 -7.41 -7.18
C ASN A 180 0.92 -7.98 -8.42
N ILE A 181 0.23 -8.79 -9.22
CA ILE A 181 0.79 -9.36 -10.46
C ILE A 181 1.02 -8.26 -11.50
N ALA A 182 0.03 -7.36 -11.67
CA ALA A 182 0.14 -6.23 -12.59
C ALA A 182 1.27 -5.28 -12.16
N GLN A 183 1.41 -5.01 -10.86
CA GLN A 183 2.49 -4.20 -10.30
C GLN A 183 3.86 -4.84 -10.54
N LEU A 184 4.02 -6.13 -10.28
CA LEU A 184 5.28 -6.84 -10.46
C LEU A 184 5.72 -6.88 -11.93
N LEU A 185 4.77 -7.04 -12.86
CA LEU A 185 5.03 -7.03 -14.31
C LEU A 185 5.16 -5.62 -14.89
N ALA A 186 4.56 -4.61 -14.27
CA ALA A 186 4.68 -3.22 -14.71
C ALA A 186 6.10 -2.68 -14.54
N PHE A 187 6.85 -3.11 -13.53
CA PHE A 187 8.23 -2.69 -13.32
C PHE A 187 9.18 -3.02 -14.49
N PRO A 188 9.33 -4.28 -14.94
CA PRO A 188 10.18 -4.60 -16.08
C PRO A 188 9.67 -3.97 -17.38
N LEU A 189 8.35 -3.86 -17.58
CA LEU A 189 7.78 -3.18 -18.75
C LEU A 189 8.06 -1.67 -18.74
N GLY A 190 8.00 -1.01 -17.58
CA GLY A 190 8.32 0.40 -17.40
C GLY A 190 9.81 0.69 -17.66
N ARG A 191 10.70 -0.15 -17.14
CA ARG A 191 12.15 -0.10 -17.41
C ARG A 191 12.46 -0.41 -18.88
N ALA A 192 11.75 -1.35 -19.50
CA ALA A 192 11.87 -1.65 -20.94
C ALA A 192 11.42 -0.46 -21.80
N TRP A 193 10.29 0.16 -21.47
CA TRP A 193 9.80 1.38 -22.14
C TRP A 193 10.81 2.52 -22.01
N GLN A 194 11.37 2.73 -20.82
CA GLN A 194 12.43 3.71 -20.60
C GLN A 194 13.61 3.48 -21.55
N ARG A 195 14.00 2.21 -21.77
CA ARG A 195 15.19 1.85 -22.55
C ARG A 195 14.97 1.88 -24.06
N TRP A 196 13.77 1.52 -24.52
CA TRP A 196 13.47 1.31 -25.94
C TRP A 196 12.71 2.48 -26.58
N MET A 197 11.95 3.28 -25.81
CA MET A 197 11.14 4.35 -26.39
C MET A 197 11.97 5.64 -26.60
N PRO A 198 11.92 6.27 -27.79
CA PRO A 198 12.63 7.52 -28.03
C PRO A 198 12.04 8.66 -27.20
N ARG A 199 12.91 9.57 -26.74
CA ARG A 199 12.52 10.83 -26.12
C ARG A 199 12.02 11.79 -27.19
N ARG A 200 10.73 11.72 -27.49
CA ARG A 200 10.05 12.64 -28.41
C ARG A 200 8.88 13.31 -27.71
N THR A 201 8.72 14.61 -27.93
CA THR A 201 7.52 15.36 -27.61
C THR A 201 6.54 15.20 -28.78
N LEU A 202 5.33 14.74 -28.48
CA LEU A 202 4.22 14.70 -29.42
C LEU A 202 3.34 15.90 -29.14
N THR A 203 3.25 16.82 -30.09
CA THR A 203 2.24 17.87 -30.10
C THR A 203 0.92 17.24 -30.52
N ILE A 204 -0.08 17.26 -29.64
CA ILE A 204 -1.40 16.75 -30.01
C ILE A 204 -1.98 17.73 -31.04
N PRO A 205 -2.33 17.29 -32.27
CA PRO A 205 -3.01 18.19 -33.18
C PRO A 205 -4.31 18.66 -32.52
N TRP A 206 -4.67 19.94 -32.68
CA TRP A 206 -5.87 20.56 -32.09
C TRP A 206 -5.83 20.88 -30.58
N THR A 207 -4.76 20.53 -29.86
CA THR A 207 -4.57 20.92 -28.45
C THR A 207 -3.17 21.51 -28.28
N ALA A 208 -3.03 22.62 -27.55
CA ALA A 208 -1.71 23.22 -27.26
C ALA A 208 -0.87 22.40 -26.24
N HIS A 209 -1.21 21.14 -26.00
CA HIS A 209 -0.52 20.27 -25.05
C HIS A 209 0.54 19.44 -25.76
N GLU A 210 1.77 19.52 -25.24
CA GLU A 210 2.89 18.67 -25.63
C GLU A 210 2.95 17.47 -24.69
N ILE A 211 2.86 16.26 -25.23
CA ILE A 211 3.01 15.03 -24.46
C ILE A 211 4.40 14.46 -24.71
N GLU A 212 5.20 14.38 -23.65
CA GLU A 212 6.47 13.68 -23.67
C GLU A 212 6.25 12.16 -23.66
N LEU A 213 6.79 11.48 -24.69
CA LEU A 213 6.68 10.04 -24.85
C LEU A 213 7.55 9.26 -23.85
N ASN A 214 8.65 9.88 -23.41
CA ASN A 214 9.59 9.33 -22.44
C ASN A 214 10.22 10.49 -21.63
N PRO A 215 9.56 10.93 -20.54
CA PRO A 215 10.00 12.10 -19.76
C PRO A 215 11.23 11.84 -18.89
N GLY A 216 11.61 10.57 -18.70
CA GLY A 216 12.78 10.25 -17.88
C GLY A 216 12.83 8.81 -17.35
N PRO A 217 13.69 8.56 -16.35
CA PRO A 217 13.72 7.30 -15.61
C PRO A 217 12.33 6.87 -15.14
N PHE A 218 12.10 5.57 -15.06
CA PHE A 218 10.84 5.05 -14.53
C PHE A 218 10.76 5.31 -13.02
N ASN A 219 9.79 6.11 -12.61
CA ASN A 219 9.68 6.60 -11.23
C ASN A 219 8.70 5.78 -10.38
N LYS A 220 8.88 5.84 -9.04
CA LYS A 220 7.96 5.23 -8.06
C LYS A 220 6.51 5.68 -8.24
N LYS A 221 6.30 6.96 -8.58
CA LYS A 221 4.96 7.57 -8.74
C LYS A 221 4.22 7.07 -9.99
N GLU A 222 4.89 7.02 -11.15
CA GLU A 222 4.31 6.44 -12.36
C GLU A 222 3.93 4.98 -12.15
N HIS A 223 4.80 4.23 -11.47
CA HIS A 223 4.52 2.84 -11.13
C HIS A 223 3.31 2.69 -10.21
N MET A 224 3.16 3.59 -9.24
CA MET A 224 2.00 3.61 -8.35
C MET A 224 0.71 3.90 -9.12
N LEU A 225 0.74 4.83 -10.09
CA LEU A 225 -0.41 5.14 -10.93
C LEU A 225 -0.88 3.89 -11.71
N ILE A 226 0.05 3.13 -12.29
CA ILE A 226 -0.26 1.86 -12.97
C ILE A 226 -0.93 0.87 -12.00
N ALA A 227 -0.40 0.73 -10.79
CA ALA A 227 -0.96 -0.17 -9.78
C ALA A 227 -2.38 0.25 -9.36
N ILE A 228 -2.64 1.56 -9.22
CA ILE A 228 -3.98 2.09 -8.91
C ILE A 228 -4.97 1.75 -10.05
N MET A 229 -4.57 1.94 -11.31
CA MET A 229 -5.42 1.61 -12.47
C MET A 229 -5.72 0.11 -12.56
N ALA A 230 -4.75 -0.74 -12.22
CA ALA A 230 -4.96 -2.17 -12.14
C ALA A 230 -5.87 -2.55 -10.97
N ASN A 231 -5.76 -1.89 -9.82
CA ASN A 231 -6.62 -2.13 -8.65
C ASN A 231 -8.10 -1.85 -8.94
N THR A 232 -8.40 -0.74 -9.60
CA THR A 232 -9.79 -0.39 -9.95
C THR A 232 -10.40 -1.38 -10.95
N SER A 233 -9.59 -2.06 -11.74
CA SER A 233 -10.04 -2.99 -12.80
C SER A 233 -10.11 -4.46 -12.35
N LYS A 234 -9.56 -4.77 -11.17
CA LYS A 234 -9.60 -6.13 -10.59
C LYS A 234 -11.02 -6.58 -10.25
N SER A 235 -11.85 -5.66 -9.73
CA SER A 235 -13.19 -5.99 -9.25
C SER A 235 -14.18 -6.18 -10.40
N LEU A 236 -14.93 -7.28 -10.34
CA LEU A 236 -15.99 -7.55 -11.31
C LEU A 236 -17.21 -6.65 -11.00
N PRO A 237 -17.92 -6.15 -12.03
CA PRO A 237 -19.15 -5.41 -11.82
C PRO A 237 -20.21 -6.24 -11.08
N TYR A 238 -20.86 -5.63 -10.08
CA TYR A 238 -21.94 -6.28 -9.34
C TYR A 238 -23.10 -6.74 -10.24
N THR A 239 -23.29 -6.05 -11.37
CA THR A 239 -24.29 -6.39 -12.38
C THR A 239 -24.16 -7.80 -12.93
N ASN A 240 -22.98 -8.43 -12.84
CA ASN A 240 -22.80 -9.83 -13.22
C ASN A 240 -23.83 -10.74 -12.51
N TYR A 241 -24.02 -10.59 -11.20
CA TYR A 241 -25.01 -11.38 -10.45
C TYR A 241 -26.46 -11.06 -10.83
N ILE A 242 -26.75 -9.78 -11.12
CA ILE A 242 -28.09 -9.32 -11.52
C ILE A 242 -28.49 -9.91 -12.88
N ILE A 243 -27.56 -9.89 -13.85
CA ILE A 243 -27.85 -10.36 -15.21
C ILE A 243 -28.15 -11.86 -15.20
N TRP A 244 -27.38 -12.66 -14.44
CA TRP A 244 -27.63 -14.10 -14.35
C TRP A 244 -29.00 -14.42 -13.74
N THR A 245 -29.37 -13.77 -12.64
CA THR A 245 -30.68 -14.02 -12.01
C THR A 245 -31.84 -13.52 -12.88
N GLN A 246 -31.67 -12.44 -13.63
CA GLN A 246 -32.68 -11.97 -14.58
C GLN A 246 -32.87 -12.94 -15.75
N VAL A 247 -31.79 -13.42 -16.36
CA VAL A 247 -31.86 -14.20 -17.60
C VAL A 247 -32.32 -15.65 -17.39
N LEU A 248 -32.00 -16.24 -16.23
CA LEU A 248 -32.26 -17.66 -16.00
C LEU A 248 -33.77 -17.93 -15.84
N PRO A 249 -34.33 -18.91 -16.59
CA PRO A 249 -35.75 -19.25 -16.53
C PRO A 249 -36.22 -19.73 -15.15
N HIS A 250 -35.31 -20.28 -14.34
CA HIS A 250 -35.62 -20.74 -12.98
C HIS A 250 -35.77 -19.59 -11.97
N PHE A 251 -35.32 -18.39 -12.33
CA PHE A 251 -35.41 -17.19 -11.49
C PHE A 251 -36.47 -16.24 -12.06
N PHE A 252 -36.08 -15.20 -12.80
CA PHE A 252 -37.02 -14.15 -13.24
C PHE A 252 -37.44 -14.24 -14.72
N ASP A 253 -36.80 -15.10 -15.53
CA ASP A 253 -37.09 -15.31 -16.96
C ASP A 253 -37.17 -14.03 -17.83
N GLN A 254 -36.37 -13.03 -17.48
CA GLN A 254 -36.29 -11.73 -18.15
C GLN A 254 -35.27 -11.77 -19.30
N GLN A 255 -35.69 -12.24 -20.47
CA GLN A 255 -34.81 -12.43 -21.63
C GLN A 255 -34.21 -11.13 -22.19
N TYR A 256 -34.82 -9.97 -21.94
CA TYR A 256 -34.28 -8.66 -22.38
C TYR A 256 -32.92 -8.34 -21.75
N ALA A 257 -32.60 -8.93 -20.59
CA ALA A 257 -31.33 -8.74 -19.90
C ALA A 257 -30.13 -9.36 -20.66
N ARG A 258 -30.38 -10.18 -21.70
CA ARG A 258 -29.35 -10.69 -22.61
C ARG A 258 -28.82 -9.64 -23.59
N SER A 259 -29.55 -8.54 -23.79
CA SER A 259 -29.17 -7.54 -24.79
C SER A 259 -27.88 -6.81 -24.37
N PHE A 260 -26.95 -6.65 -25.33
CA PHE A 260 -25.66 -5.99 -25.09
C PHE A 260 -25.84 -4.56 -24.54
N ALA A 261 -26.80 -3.82 -25.08
CA ALA A 261 -27.11 -2.46 -24.63
C ALA A 261 -27.54 -2.43 -23.16
N TYR A 262 -28.38 -3.38 -22.73
CA TYR A 262 -28.80 -3.47 -21.32
C TYR A 262 -27.61 -3.78 -20.40
N ILE A 263 -26.80 -4.78 -20.76
CA ILE A 263 -25.61 -5.17 -19.98
C ILE A 263 -24.63 -3.99 -19.87
N PHE A 264 -24.37 -3.30 -20.99
CA PHE A 264 -23.46 -2.15 -21.05
C PHE A 264 -23.98 -0.97 -20.24
N LEU A 265 -25.22 -0.51 -20.48
CA LEU A 265 -25.79 0.63 -19.73
C LEU A 265 -25.90 0.33 -18.24
N ASN A 266 -26.38 -0.86 -17.87
CA ASN A 266 -26.51 -1.26 -16.47
C ASN A 266 -25.13 -1.33 -15.79
N GLY A 267 -24.14 -1.93 -16.45
CA GLY A 267 -22.77 -1.99 -15.97
C GLY A 267 -22.16 -0.60 -15.78
N PHE A 268 -22.31 0.30 -16.75
CA PHE A 268 -21.80 1.66 -16.65
C PHE A 268 -22.52 2.47 -15.55
N ALA A 269 -23.85 2.41 -15.50
CA ALA A 269 -24.65 3.14 -14.51
C ALA A 269 -24.26 2.74 -13.08
N THR A 270 -24.18 1.44 -12.79
CA THR A 270 -23.81 0.96 -11.46
C THR A 270 -22.39 1.33 -11.05
N ASN A 271 -21.42 1.26 -11.97
CA ASN A 271 -20.05 1.69 -11.69
C ASN A 271 -19.95 3.21 -11.47
N PHE A 272 -20.64 4.04 -12.26
CA PHE A 272 -20.65 5.49 -12.06
C PHE A 272 -21.31 5.90 -10.74
N ILE A 273 -22.38 5.23 -10.33
CA ILE A 273 -22.99 5.44 -9.00
C ILE A 273 -21.96 5.12 -7.91
N GLY A 274 -21.24 4.01 -8.03
CA GLY A 274 -20.19 3.62 -7.09
C GLY A 274 -19.06 4.64 -6.99
N TYR A 275 -18.48 5.06 -8.12
CA TYR A 275 -17.42 6.07 -8.15
C TYR A 275 -17.90 7.45 -7.70
N GLY A 276 -19.14 7.82 -8.00
CA GLY A 276 -19.77 9.06 -7.53
C GLY A 276 -19.91 9.07 -6.01
N LEU A 277 -20.43 7.98 -5.42
CA LEU A 277 -20.53 7.85 -3.97
C LEU A 277 -19.15 7.85 -3.29
N ALA A 278 -18.17 7.14 -3.87
CA ALA A 278 -16.79 7.14 -3.39
C ALA A 278 -16.19 8.56 -3.33
N GLY A 279 -16.47 9.40 -4.34
CA GLY A 279 -16.06 10.80 -4.37
C GLY A 279 -16.67 11.63 -3.23
N LEU A 280 -17.95 11.40 -2.90
CA LEU A 280 -18.64 12.11 -1.81
C LEU A 280 -18.10 11.71 -0.43
N VAL A 281 -17.81 10.43 -0.20
CA VAL A 281 -17.33 9.92 1.09
C VAL A 281 -15.82 10.10 1.30
N ARG A 282 -15.05 10.44 0.26
CA ARG A 282 -13.59 10.66 0.33
C ARG A 282 -13.20 11.63 1.45
N ARG A 283 -14.03 12.66 1.72
CA ARG A 283 -13.77 13.63 2.79
C ARG A 283 -13.73 13.00 4.18
N PHE A 284 -14.50 11.93 4.38
CA PHE A 284 -14.61 11.25 5.67
C PHE A 284 -13.72 10.02 5.77
N LEU A 285 -13.40 9.36 4.65
CA LEU A 285 -12.67 8.08 4.64
C LEU A 285 -11.19 8.17 4.24
N VAL A 286 -10.76 9.26 3.60
CA VAL A 286 -9.41 9.36 3.00
C VAL A 286 -8.61 10.56 3.52
N TYR A 287 -9.21 11.74 3.66
CA TYR A 287 -8.48 12.92 4.12
C TYR A 287 -8.07 12.92 5.60
N PRO A 288 -8.85 12.36 6.54
CA PRO A 288 -8.42 12.29 7.93
C PRO A 288 -7.18 11.39 8.09
N SER A 289 -6.15 11.87 8.77
CA SER A 289 -4.86 11.18 8.95
C SER A 289 -4.97 9.88 9.74
N TYR A 290 -5.99 9.74 10.59
CA TYR A 290 -6.24 8.53 11.38
C TYR A 290 -6.87 7.37 10.60
N CYS A 291 -7.35 7.61 9.37
CA CYS A 291 -7.91 6.56 8.51
C CYS A 291 -6.79 5.75 7.83
N VAL A 292 -6.22 4.78 8.55
CA VAL A 292 -5.19 3.88 8.02
C VAL A 292 -5.82 2.70 7.27
N TRP A 293 -5.30 2.42 6.06
CA TRP A 293 -5.76 1.32 5.20
C TRP A 293 -4.63 0.28 4.99
N PRO A 294 -4.52 -0.76 5.84
CA PRO A 294 -3.39 -1.69 5.80
C PRO A 294 -3.21 -2.40 4.45
N SER A 295 -4.31 -2.75 3.77
CA SER A 295 -4.25 -3.39 2.45
C SER A 295 -3.55 -2.51 1.39
N SER A 296 -3.62 -1.19 1.53
CA SER A 296 -2.94 -0.25 0.63
C SER A 296 -1.44 -0.16 0.94
N LEU A 297 -1.04 -0.33 2.21
CA LEU A 297 0.37 -0.32 2.62
C LEU A 297 1.15 -1.46 1.95
N VAL A 298 0.56 -2.63 1.76
CA VAL A 298 1.22 -3.76 1.07
C VAL A 298 1.60 -3.37 -0.37
N THR A 299 0.70 -2.72 -1.09
CA THR A 299 0.94 -2.23 -2.46
C THR A 299 2.06 -1.18 -2.47
N ILE A 300 2.07 -0.27 -1.50
CA ILE A 300 3.09 0.78 -1.37
C ILE A 300 4.46 0.17 -1.05
N ALA A 301 4.53 -0.74 -0.08
CA ALA A 301 5.75 -1.44 0.32
C ALA A 301 6.37 -2.19 -0.86
N LEU A 302 5.56 -2.92 -1.63
CA LEU A 302 6.04 -3.63 -2.81
C LEU A 302 6.58 -2.67 -3.88
N ASN A 303 5.95 -1.51 -4.08
CA ASN A 303 6.41 -0.53 -5.07
C ASN A 303 7.74 0.10 -4.64
N SER A 304 7.83 0.51 -3.37
CA SER A 304 9.06 1.02 -2.78
C SER A 304 10.19 0.00 -2.91
N ALA A 305 9.92 -1.26 -2.55
CA ALA A 305 10.90 -2.34 -2.62
C ALA A 305 11.43 -2.63 -4.03
N LEU A 306 10.64 -2.38 -5.08
CA LEU A 306 11.04 -2.57 -6.48
C LEU A 306 11.92 -1.43 -7.02
N HIS A 307 11.73 -0.21 -6.52
CA HIS A 307 12.49 0.97 -6.96
C HIS A 307 13.74 1.24 -6.11
N GLU A 308 13.83 0.61 -4.94
CA GLU A 308 14.98 0.78 -4.07
C GLU A 308 16.17 -0.10 -4.50
N GLU A 309 17.23 0.56 -4.97
CA GLU A 309 18.44 -0.11 -5.48
C GLU A 309 19.44 -0.44 -4.36
N ARG A 310 19.26 0.12 -3.15
CA ARG A 310 20.12 -0.13 -1.99
C ARG A 310 19.67 -1.40 -1.27
N GLY A 311 20.42 -2.48 -1.43
CA GLY A 311 20.29 -3.69 -0.63
C GLY A 311 21.28 -3.66 0.54
N PRO A 312 20.93 -3.12 1.72
CA PRO A 312 21.77 -3.30 2.89
C PRO A 312 21.94 -4.80 3.14
N SER A 313 23.15 -5.21 3.53
CA SER A 313 23.43 -6.62 3.82
C SER A 313 22.64 -7.02 5.06
N VAL A 314 21.65 -7.89 4.89
CA VAL A 314 20.81 -8.33 6.01
C VAL A 314 21.51 -9.52 6.69
N PRO A 315 21.66 -9.52 8.03
CA PRO A 315 22.13 -10.70 8.74
C PRO A 315 21.07 -11.81 8.61
N GLY A 316 21.42 -12.88 7.92
CA GLY A 316 20.61 -14.08 7.79
C GLY A 316 20.77 -15.00 8.99
N PRO A 317 19.92 -16.04 9.08
CA PRO A 317 20.12 -17.10 10.05
C PRO A 317 21.51 -17.73 9.88
N PHE A 318 22.10 -18.17 11.00
CA PHE A 318 23.45 -18.75 11.08
C PHE A 318 24.63 -17.78 10.85
N GLY A 319 24.44 -16.47 11.05
CA GLY A 319 25.53 -15.49 10.98
C GLY A 319 26.04 -15.21 9.57
N THR A 320 25.31 -15.66 8.54
CA THR A 320 25.62 -15.38 7.14
C THR A 320 25.05 -14.02 6.75
N GLN A 321 25.81 -13.18 6.04
CA GLN A 321 25.28 -11.94 5.47
C GLN A 321 24.66 -12.23 4.09
N TRP A 322 23.37 -11.94 3.91
CA TRP A 322 22.67 -12.14 2.65
C TRP A 322 22.64 -10.84 1.87
N SER A 323 23.23 -10.84 0.68
CA SER A 323 23.27 -9.69 -0.25
C SER A 323 22.50 -9.93 -1.56
N ILE A 324 21.54 -10.86 -1.54
CA ILE A 324 20.72 -11.16 -2.72
C ILE A 324 19.80 -9.97 -3.02
N SER A 325 19.77 -9.52 -4.27
CA SER A 325 18.82 -8.50 -4.73
C SER A 325 17.37 -8.95 -4.46
N ARG A 326 16.53 -8.05 -3.93
CA ARG A 326 15.11 -8.28 -3.62
C ARG A 326 14.36 -8.94 -4.78
N TYR A 327 14.65 -8.54 -6.01
CA TYR A 327 14.05 -9.11 -7.23
C TYR A 327 14.50 -10.55 -7.53
N ARG A 328 15.78 -10.90 -7.26
CA ARG A 328 16.26 -12.28 -7.42
C ARG A 328 15.63 -13.21 -6.40
N PHE A 329 15.51 -12.75 -5.15
CA PHE A 329 14.83 -13.49 -4.09
C PHE A 329 13.36 -13.77 -4.47
N LEU A 330 12.66 -12.75 -4.97
CA LEU A 330 11.29 -12.89 -5.49
C LEU A 330 11.20 -13.94 -6.60
N LEU A 331 12.13 -13.95 -7.57
CA LEU A 331 12.14 -14.94 -8.64
C LEU A 331 12.39 -16.36 -8.11
N TYR A 332 13.32 -16.55 -7.17
CA TYR A 332 13.55 -17.86 -6.55
C TYR A 332 12.32 -18.36 -5.80
N GLY A 333 11.67 -17.50 -5.01
CA GLY A 333 10.41 -17.84 -4.33
C GLY A 333 9.28 -18.17 -5.30
N PHE A 334 9.15 -17.38 -6.38
CA PHE A 334 8.19 -17.64 -7.45
C PHE A 334 8.43 -18.98 -8.13
N SER A 335 9.68 -19.30 -8.49
CA SER A 335 10.04 -20.59 -9.09
C SER A 335 9.80 -21.75 -8.13
N ALA A 336 10.11 -21.60 -6.84
CA ALA A 336 9.84 -22.62 -5.83
C ALA A 336 8.34 -22.89 -5.65
N MET A 337 7.52 -21.83 -5.56
CA MET A 337 6.06 -21.95 -5.52
C MET A 337 5.49 -22.52 -6.81
N PHE A 338 6.03 -22.13 -7.96
CA PHE A 338 5.64 -22.71 -9.25
C PHE A 338 5.87 -24.22 -9.25
N VAL A 339 7.05 -24.71 -8.88
CA VAL A 339 7.34 -26.15 -8.81
C VAL A 339 6.45 -26.85 -7.78
N TYR A 340 6.25 -26.22 -6.61
CA TYR A 340 5.40 -26.75 -5.54
C TYR A 340 3.95 -26.93 -5.96
N PHE A 341 3.36 -26.00 -6.71
CA PHE A 341 1.98 -26.11 -7.20
C PHE A 341 1.88 -26.89 -8.51
N TRP A 342 2.87 -26.84 -9.38
CA TRP A 342 2.87 -27.53 -10.67
C TRP A 342 2.90 -29.05 -10.51
N LEU A 343 3.69 -29.55 -9.55
CA LEU A 343 3.84 -30.98 -9.31
C LEU A 343 2.51 -31.67 -8.89
N PRO A 344 1.79 -31.24 -7.84
CA PRO A 344 0.53 -31.87 -7.43
C PRO A 344 -0.64 -31.53 -8.36
N ASN A 345 -0.67 -30.39 -9.05
CA ASN A 345 -1.84 -30.03 -9.88
C ASN A 345 -1.76 -30.55 -11.33
N TYR A 346 -0.56 -30.73 -11.87
CA TYR A 346 -0.38 -31.17 -13.26
C TYR A 346 0.25 -32.56 -13.37
N LEU A 347 1.34 -32.82 -12.64
CA LEU A 347 2.13 -34.04 -12.79
C LEU A 347 1.58 -35.22 -11.97
N PHE A 348 1.08 -34.97 -10.76
CA PHE A 348 0.57 -35.99 -9.86
C PHE A 348 -0.68 -35.52 -9.09
N GLN A 349 -1.80 -35.41 -9.81
CA GLN A 349 -3.11 -34.96 -9.28
C GLN A 349 -3.63 -35.75 -8.07
N VAL A 350 -3.20 -37.00 -7.92
CA VAL A 350 -3.54 -37.83 -6.77
C VAL A 350 -3.06 -37.19 -5.46
N LEU A 351 -1.91 -36.50 -5.44
CA LEU A 351 -1.42 -35.83 -4.22
C LEU A 351 -2.37 -34.73 -3.71
N SER A 352 -3.18 -34.14 -4.59
CA SER A 352 -4.06 -33.00 -4.27
C SER A 352 -5.47 -33.42 -3.83
N TYR A 353 -5.98 -34.57 -4.32
CA TYR A 353 -7.34 -35.06 -4.03
C TYR A 353 -7.42 -36.39 -3.25
N PHE A 354 -6.28 -36.93 -2.80
CA PHE A 354 -6.25 -38.22 -2.12
C PHE A 354 -6.94 -38.15 -0.75
N SER A 355 -8.11 -38.78 -0.66
CA SER A 355 -8.81 -39.04 0.60
C SER A 355 -8.70 -40.52 0.93
N TRP A 356 -7.89 -40.85 1.94
CA TRP A 356 -7.66 -42.23 2.37
C TRP A 356 -8.95 -42.95 2.79
N VAL A 357 -9.92 -42.22 3.36
CA VAL A 357 -11.23 -42.74 3.77
C VAL A 357 -12.04 -43.22 2.57
N SER A 358 -12.10 -42.44 1.49
CA SER A 358 -12.76 -42.83 0.24
C SER A 358 -11.96 -43.89 -0.54
N TRP A 359 -10.67 -44.07 -0.24
CA TRP A 359 -9.85 -45.14 -0.83
C TRP A 359 -10.10 -46.52 -0.16
N ILE A 360 -10.36 -46.56 1.15
CA ILE A 360 -10.62 -47.82 1.89
C ILE A 360 -11.96 -48.45 1.51
N ALA A 361 -13.00 -47.64 1.29
CA ALA A 361 -14.33 -48.11 0.92
C ALA A 361 -14.89 -47.28 -0.25
N PRO A 362 -14.41 -47.53 -1.49
CA PRO A 362 -14.73 -46.69 -2.65
C PRO A 362 -16.20 -46.73 -3.07
N GLU A 363 -16.93 -47.80 -2.75
CA GLU A 363 -18.35 -47.96 -3.14
C GLU A 363 -19.34 -47.39 -2.10
N ASN A 364 -18.87 -46.98 -0.92
CA ASN A 364 -19.77 -46.48 0.12
C ASN A 364 -20.12 -44.99 -0.12
N ARG A 365 -21.33 -44.77 -0.65
CA ARG A 365 -21.84 -43.43 -0.99
C ARG A 365 -21.94 -42.51 0.22
N GLU A 366 -22.37 -43.00 1.38
CA GLU A 366 -22.49 -42.18 2.59
C GLU A 366 -21.12 -41.72 3.10
N LEU A 367 -20.13 -42.61 3.04
CA LEU A 367 -18.76 -42.32 3.42
C LEU A 367 -18.12 -41.28 2.49
N ASN A 368 -18.38 -41.36 1.19
CA ASN A 368 -17.84 -40.42 0.21
C ASN A 368 -18.52 -39.04 0.30
N ILE A 369 -19.80 -38.97 0.72
CA ILE A 369 -20.48 -37.69 1.01
C ILE A 369 -19.89 -37.04 2.27
N LEU A 370 -19.52 -37.82 3.29
CA LEU A 370 -18.96 -37.27 4.53
C LEU A 370 -17.47 -36.90 4.41
N ALA A 371 -16.66 -37.76 3.80
CA ALA A 371 -15.20 -37.65 3.79
C ALA A 371 -14.58 -37.38 2.40
N GLY A 372 -15.38 -37.31 1.34
CA GLY A 372 -14.90 -37.08 -0.02
C GLY A 372 -14.37 -35.65 -0.22
N MET A 373 -13.29 -35.52 -1.01
CA MET A 373 -12.53 -34.27 -1.16
C MET A 373 -13.05 -33.33 -2.26
N GLN A 374 -13.73 -33.84 -3.29
CA GLN A 374 -14.30 -33.02 -4.39
C GLN A 374 -15.82 -32.80 -4.26
N ASN A 375 -16.57 -33.81 -3.82
CA ASN A 375 -18.04 -33.78 -3.75
C ASN A 375 -18.59 -34.05 -2.33
N GLY A 376 -17.71 -34.19 -1.35
CA GLY A 376 -18.06 -34.48 0.05
C GLY A 376 -17.79 -33.30 0.97
N LEU A 377 -18.21 -33.43 2.23
CA LEU A 377 -18.07 -32.41 3.27
C LEU A 377 -16.63 -32.26 3.81
N GLY A 378 -15.71 -33.14 3.42
CA GLY A 378 -14.30 -33.11 3.87
C GLY A 378 -14.10 -33.39 5.36
N VAL A 379 -15.09 -34.00 6.03
CA VAL A 379 -15.03 -34.27 7.47
C VAL A 379 -14.16 -35.51 7.71
N SER A 380 -12.93 -35.28 8.17
CA SER A 380 -12.03 -36.35 8.60
C SER A 380 -11.37 -36.00 9.93
N ARG A 381 -11.31 -36.97 10.86
CA ARG A 381 -10.79 -36.78 12.23
C ARG A 381 -9.25 -36.70 12.28
N LEU A 382 -8.56 -36.92 11.17
CA LEU A 382 -7.10 -36.90 11.10
C LEU A 382 -6.59 -35.66 10.33
N PRO A 383 -5.81 -34.76 10.97
CA PRO A 383 -5.41 -33.48 10.39
C PRO A 383 -4.39 -33.60 9.24
N LEU A 384 -3.78 -34.77 9.06
CA LEU A 384 -2.62 -34.99 8.19
C LEU A 384 -2.91 -34.87 6.68
N VAL A 385 -4.19 -34.88 6.27
CA VAL A 385 -4.56 -34.88 4.84
C VAL A 385 -5.36 -33.64 4.40
N CYS A 386 -6.09 -32.97 5.30
CA CYS A 386 -6.75 -31.70 4.97
C CYS A 386 -5.77 -30.56 4.65
N LEU A 387 -4.51 -30.64 5.13
CA LEU A 387 -3.47 -29.64 4.88
C LEU A 387 -3.02 -29.55 3.41
N LEU A 388 -3.22 -30.61 2.61
CA LEU A 388 -2.71 -30.67 1.23
C LEU A 388 -3.63 -29.98 0.19
N SER A 389 -4.88 -29.67 0.54
CA SER A 389 -5.88 -29.13 -0.42
C SER A 389 -6.58 -27.86 0.06
N ALA A 390 -6.10 -27.22 1.14
CA ALA A 390 -6.62 -25.91 1.54
C ALA A 390 -6.18 -24.86 0.52
N SER A 391 -6.98 -24.70 -0.53
CA SER A 391 -6.94 -23.57 -1.45
C SER A 391 -7.06 -22.27 -0.65
N GLY A 392 -5.93 -21.69 -0.28
CA GLY A 392 -5.78 -20.28 0.11
C GLY A 392 -6.45 -19.80 1.40
N LEU A 393 -7.09 -20.66 2.19
CA LEU A 393 -7.65 -20.29 3.50
C LEU A 393 -7.06 -21.18 4.59
N PRO A 394 -6.08 -20.68 5.37
CA PRO A 394 -5.71 -21.35 6.61
C PRO A 394 -6.79 -20.97 7.62
N LEU A 395 -7.72 -21.87 7.99
CA LEU A 395 -8.22 -21.99 9.38
C LEU A 395 -9.48 -22.83 9.62
N VAL A 396 -10.23 -23.33 8.63
CA VAL A 396 -11.44 -24.12 8.95
C VAL A 396 -11.23 -25.61 8.71
N CYS A 397 -10.27 -26.19 9.44
CA CYS A 397 -10.36 -27.60 9.83
C CYS A 397 -11.15 -27.64 11.15
N LEU A 398 -12.47 -27.75 11.05
CA LEU A 398 -13.31 -28.08 12.20
C LEU A 398 -12.95 -29.51 12.65
N CYS A 399 -12.07 -29.60 13.65
CA CYS A 399 -11.83 -30.84 14.39
C CYS A 399 -13.03 -31.10 15.32
N PHE A 400 -13.72 -32.22 15.11
CA PHE A 400 -14.63 -32.85 16.08
C PHE A 400 -14.23 -34.33 16.30
#